data_AF-A0A7Y8DGW7-F1
#
_entry.id   AF-A0A7Y8DGW7-F1
#
_cell.length_a   1.000
_cell.length_b   1.000
_cell.length_c   1.000
_cell.angle_alpha   90.00
_cell.angle_beta   90.00
_cell.angle_gamma   90.00
#
_symmetry.space_group_name_H-M   'P 1'
#
loop_
_entity.id
_entity.type
_entity.pdbx_description
1 polymer ?
#
loop_
_entity_poly.entity_id
_entity_poly.type
_entity_poly.pdbx_seq_one_letter_code
_entity_poly.pdbx_strand_id
1 'polypeptide(L)' 'MPVQIRIGGAERRFWWIAGFAQMACGGTHPRSTGEIGPLALKRKNTGKGKERIDVMLLT' A
#
# COMPACT_ATOMS: atom_id res chain seq x y z
N MET A 1 3.49 8.09 10.05
CA MET A 1 4.46 8.65 9.08
C MET A 1 3.69 9.33 7.97
N PRO A 2 4.09 10.53 7.52
CA PRO A 2 3.36 11.26 6.49
C PRO A 2 3.54 10.61 5.11
N VAL A 3 2.44 10.50 4.38
CA VAL A 3 2.40 10.01 3.01
C VAL A 3 2.46 11.21 2.05
N GLN A 4 3.27 11.12 0.99
CA GLN A 4 3.42 12.22 0.01
C GLN A 4 3.16 11.75 -1.43
N ILE A 5 2.54 12.63 -2.23
CA ILE A 5 2.33 12.46 -3.67
C ILE A 5 3.36 13.33 -4.41
N ARG A 6 4.15 12.75 -5.31
CA ARG A 6 5.06 13.49 -6.20
C ARG A 6 4.59 13.39 -7.66
N ILE A 7 4.60 14.53 -8.35
CA ILE A 7 4.10 14.74 -9.71
C ILE A 7 5.23 15.29 -10.58
N GLY A 8 5.46 14.70 -11.76
CA GLY A 8 6.40 15.18 -12.79
C GLY A 8 5.89 14.82 -14.20
N GLY A 9 5.94 15.77 -15.15
CA GLY A 9 5.17 15.77 -16.41
C GLY A 9 5.28 14.54 -17.32
N ALA A 10 4.18 14.26 -18.04
CA ALA A 10 3.68 12.94 -18.47
C ALA A 10 3.35 12.05 -17.24
N GLU A 11 2.38 12.53 -16.46
CA GLU A 11 2.42 12.47 -15.00
C GLU A 11 2.22 11.08 -14.39
N ARG A 12 3.33 10.36 -14.14
CA ARG A 12 3.31 9.18 -13.27
C ARG A 12 3.19 9.66 -11.83
N ARG A 13 2.04 9.40 -11.21
CA ARG A 13 1.81 9.65 -9.79
C ARG A 13 2.53 8.61 -8.95
N PHE A 14 3.36 9.08 -8.03
CA PHE A 14 4.02 8.21 -7.06
C PHE A 14 3.46 8.46 -5.67
N TRP A 15 3.15 7.36 -5.00
CA TRP A 15 2.82 7.29 -3.59
C TRP A 15 4.04 6.82 -2.81
N TRP A 16 4.38 7.50 -1.71
CA TRP A 16 5.59 7.22 -0.95
C TRP A 16 5.32 7.16 0.56
N ILE A 17 5.87 6.12 1.19
CA ILE A 17 6.05 6.00 2.64
C ILE A 17 7.54 6.05 2.95
N ALA A 18 7.96 7.07 3.70
CA ALA A 18 9.36 7.24 4.12
C ALA A 18 9.90 6.02 4.87
N GLY A 19 11.07 5.54 4.47
CA GLY A 19 11.72 4.36 5.07
C GLY A 19 11.08 3.01 4.74
N PHE A 20 10.04 2.98 3.88
CA PHE A 20 9.35 1.74 3.53
C PHE A 20 9.32 1.51 2.02
N ALA A 21 8.57 2.31 1.26
CA ALA A 21 8.37 2.05 -0.16
C ALA A 21 7.91 3.30 -0.93
N GLN A 22 8.31 3.38 -2.19
CA GLN A 22 7.72 4.25 -3.21
C GLN A 22 7.07 3.39 -4.29
N MET A 23 5.84 3.72 -4.68
CA MET A 23 5.09 2.98 -5.70
C MET A 23 4.40 3.93 -6.68
N ALA A 24 4.38 3.57 -7.96
CA ALA A 24 3.55 4.26 -8.93
C ALA A 24 2.08 3.89 -8.65
N CYS A 25 1.25 4.87 -8.27
CA CYS A 25 -0.16 4.64 -7.99
C CYS A 25 -0.98 5.88 -8.32
N GLY A 26 -2.10 5.68 -9.02
CA GLY A 26 -3.05 6.74 -9.39
C GLY A 26 -4.28 6.84 -8.48
N GLY A 27 -4.38 6.00 -7.45
CA GLY A 27 -5.54 5.95 -6.55
C GLY A 27 -5.51 6.99 -5.43
N THR A 28 -6.63 7.09 -4.70
CA THR A 28 -6.75 7.90 -3.48
C THR A 28 -6.20 7.12 -2.30
N HIS A 29 -5.33 7.74 -1.50
CA HIS A 29 -4.71 7.10 -0.33
C HIS A 29 -4.93 7.92 0.95
N PRO A 30 -4.89 7.27 2.13
CA PRO A 30 -4.82 7.96 3.41
C PRO A 30 -3.56 8.83 3.54
N ARG A 31 -3.62 9.84 4.42
CA ARG A 31 -2.49 10.76 4.65
C ARG A 31 -1.40 10.15 5.54
N SER A 32 -1.72 9.09 6.27
CA SER A 32 -0.81 8.36 7.13
C SER A 32 -1.20 6.89 7.22
N THR A 33 -0.23 6.02 7.50
CA THR A 33 -0.47 4.58 7.66
C THR A 33 -1.35 4.24 8.88
N GLY A 34 -1.42 5.12 9.88
CA GLY A 34 -2.24 4.91 11.09
C GLY A 34 -3.74 5.00 10.84
N GLU A 35 -4.17 5.73 9.80
CA GLU A 35 -5.59 5.83 9.41
C GLU A 35 -6.19 4.50 8.94
N ILE A 36 -5.35 3.52 8.58
CA ILE A 36 -5.77 2.17 8.17
C ILE A 36 -6.33 1.38 9.37
N GLY A 37 -5.81 1.63 10.58
CA GLY A 37 -6.19 0.89 11.78
C GLY A 37 -5.64 -0.54 11.84
N PRO A 38 -6.19 -1.38 12.74
CA PRO A 38 -5.76 -2.76 12.92
C PRO A 38 -6.10 -3.64 11.70
N LEU A 39 -5.23 -4.63 11.44
CA LEU A 39 -5.33 -5.53 10.29
C LEU A 39 -5.29 -6.99 10.72
N ALA A 40 -6.05 -7.84 10.02
CA ALA A 40 -5.91 -9.29 10.06
C ALA A 40 -5.25 -9.81 8.78
N LEU A 41 -4.39 -10.82 8.92
CA LEU A 41 -3.65 -11.43 7.81
C LEU A 41 -3.99 -12.92 7.71
N LYS A 42 -4.31 -13.38 6.50
CA LYS A 42 -4.48 -14.80 6.19
C LYS A 42 -3.60 -15.19 5.01
N ARG A 43 -2.78 -16.22 5.19
CA ARG A 43 -1.89 -16.76 4.16
C ARG A 43 -2.51 -17.98 3.49
N LYS A 44 -2.39 -18.07 2.17
CA LYS A 44 -2.85 -19.20 1.36
C LYS A 44 -1.79 -19.55 0.31
N ASN A 45 -1.38 -20.82 0.27
CA ASN A 45 -0.52 -21.32 -0.78
C ASN A 45 -1.36 -21.59 -2.03
N THR A 46 -1.14 -20.81 -3.10
CA THR A 46 -1.84 -20.98 -4.39
C THR A 46 -1.09 -21.91 -5.35
N GLY A 47 0.02 -22.50 -4.91
CA GLY A 47 0.94 -23.29 -5.72
C GLY A 47 1.88 -22.43 -6.59
N LYS A 48 2.70 -23.09 -7.40
CA LYS A 48 3.62 -22.45 -8.38
C LYS A 48 4.61 -21.43 -7.77
N GLY A 49 5.05 -21.67 -6.53
CA GLY A 49 5.94 -20.75 -5.82
C GLY A 49 5.29 -19.40 -5.47
N LYS A 50 3.96 -19.31 -5.49
CA LYS A 50 3.20 -18.10 -5.16
C LYS A 50 2.46 -18.26 -3.84
N GLU A 51 2.58 -17.25 -3.00
CA GLU A 51 1.78 -17.09 -1.78
C GLU A 51 0.77 -15.97 -2.00
N ARG A 52 -0.48 -16.22 -1.61
CA ARG A 52 -1.52 -15.18 -1.49
C ARG A 52 -1.64 -14.77 -0.03
N ILE A 53 -1.55 -13.47 0.21
CA ILE A 53 -1.81 -12.87 1.51
C ILE A 53 -3.10 -12.09 1.38
N ASP A 54 -4.15 -12.56 2.04
CA ASP A 54 -5.40 -11.82 2.19
C ASP A 54 -5.22 -10.87 3.40
N VAL A 55 -5.46 -9.58 3.20
CA VAL A 55 -5.37 -8.53 4.22
C VAL A 55 -6.76 -7.96 4.46
N MET A 56 -7.19 -7.87 5.71
CA MET A 56 -8.53 -7.42 6.11
C MET A 56 -8.43 -6.29 7.12
N LEU A 57 -9.25 -5.25 6.97
CA LEU A 57 -9.43 -4.23 8.00
C LEU A 57 -10.24 -4.82 9.16
N LEU A 58 -9.80 -4.57 10.39
CA LEU A 58 -10.56 -4.89 11.59
C LEU A 58 -11.34 -3.65 12.01
N THR A 59 -12.66 -3.75 11.99
CA THR A 59 -13.61 -2.77 12.52
C THR A 59 -13.95 -3.06 13.96
#